data_AF-A0A5A7N9B2-F1
#
_entry.id   AF-A0A5A7N9B2-F1
#
_cell.length_a   1.000
_cell.length_b   1.000
_cell.length_c   1.000
_cell.angle_alpha   90.00
_cell.angle_beta   90.00
_cell.angle_gamma   90.00
#
_symmetry.space_group_name_H-M   'P 1'
#
loop_
_entity.id
_entity.type
_entity.pdbx_description
1 polymer ?
#
loop_
_entity_poly.entity_id
_entity_poly.type
_entity_poly.pdbx_seq_one_letter_code
_entity_poly.pdbx_strand_id
1 'polypeptide(L)'
;MMTAQQGDLMDRLPQVRGRLQSHVSLARYSWFRTGGPAEVFYEPADEADLCAFLKALPPDVPLTVLGLGSNILIRDGGIDGW
;
A
#
# COMPACT_ATOMS: atom_id res chain seq x y z
N MET A 1 -0.91 25.08 6.63
CA MET A 1 -0.04 25.20 5.45
C MET A 1 -0.37 24.05 4.53
N MET A 2 -0.79 24.36 3.30
CA MET A 2 -1.18 23.39 2.27
C MET A 2 0.05 23.07 1.41
N THR A 3 0.48 21.81 1.38
CA THR A 3 1.53 21.28 0.50
C THR A 3 1.24 19.78 0.37
N ALA A 4 1.00 19.16 -0.78
CA ALA A 4 1.05 19.57 -2.17
C ALA A 4 -0.11 18.88 -2.91
N GLN A 5 -0.62 19.48 -3.99
CA GLN A 5 -1.40 18.75 -4.99
C GLN A 5 -0.38 17.94 -5.83
N GLN A 6 0.12 16.85 -5.26
CA GLN A 6 0.74 15.75 -6.01
C GLN A 6 -0.42 14.93 -6.57
N GLY A 7 -0.42 14.59 -7.86
CA GLY A 7 -1.46 13.70 -8.43
C GLY A 7 -1.61 12.45 -7.57
N ASP A 8 -2.85 11.96 -7.42
CA ASP A 8 -3.15 10.81 -6.58
C ASP A 8 -2.16 9.69 -6.92
N LEU A 9 -1.47 9.13 -5.92
CA LEU A 9 -0.52 8.04 -6.15
C LEU A 9 -1.19 6.98 -7.02
N MET A 10 -2.47 6.72 -6.78
CA MET A 10 -3.37 5.87 -7.56
C MET A 10 -3.33 6.08 -9.08
N ASP A 11 -3.21 7.33 -9.55
CA ASP A 11 -3.18 7.67 -10.99
C ASP A 11 -1.87 7.24 -11.65
N ARG A 12 -0.81 7.04 -10.86
CA ARG A 12 0.53 6.67 -11.36
C ARG A 12 0.71 5.14 -11.40
N LEU A 13 -0.27 4.38 -10.94
CA LEU A 13 -0.12 2.95 -10.65
C LEU A 13 -0.56 2.11 -11.84
N PRO A 14 0.10 0.97 -12.10
CA PRO A 14 -0.33 0.08 -13.14
C PRO A 14 -1.71 -0.48 -12.81
N GLN A 15 -2.48 -0.78 -13.84
CA GLN A 15 -3.70 -1.58 -13.69
C GLN A 15 -3.33 -2.97 -13.18
N VAL A 16 -4.10 -3.47 -12.21
CA VAL A 16 -3.89 -4.78 -11.59
C VAL A 16 -5.15 -5.63 -11.75
N ARG A 17 -5.00 -6.96 -11.64
CA ARG A 17 -6.16 -7.85 -11.57
C ARG A 17 -6.64 -8.03 -10.13
N GLY A 18 -5.71 -7.95 -9.18
CA GLY A 18 -5.95 -7.95 -7.76
C GLY A 18 -6.66 -6.69 -7.28
N ARG A 19 -6.63 -6.48 -5.97
CA ARG A 19 -7.30 -5.35 -5.34
C ARG A 19 -6.30 -4.24 -5.07
N LEU A 20 -6.59 -3.06 -5.59
CA LEU A 20 -5.84 -1.84 -5.32
C LEU A 20 -6.76 -0.81 -4.69
N GLN A 21 -6.41 -0.26 -3.53
CA GLN A 21 -7.25 0.68 -2.80
C GLN A 21 -6.41 1.78 -2.17
N SER A 22 -6.92 3.01 -2.14
CA SER A 22 -6.31 4.11 -1.41
C SER A 22 -6.81 4.16 0.06
N HIS A 23 -6.00 4.69 0.97
CA HIS A 23 -6.39 5.05 2.34
C HIS A 23 -6.94 3.87 3.18
N VAL A 24 -6.33 2.69 3.06
CA VAL A 24 -6.77 1.48 3.75
C VAL A 24 -6.21 1.42 5.17
N SER A 25 -7.07 1.36 6.19
CA SER A 25 -6.63 1.11 7.56
C SER A 25 -5.94 -0.25 7.69
N LEU A 26 -4.70 -0.23 8.19
CA LEU A 26 -3.88 -1.42 8.40
C LEU A 26 -4.19 -2.15 9.71
N ALA A 27 -5.04 -1.60 10.58
CA ALA A 27 -5.49 -2.26 11.80
C ALA A 27 -6.14 -3.63 11.55
N ARG A 28 -6.82 -3.83 10.41
CA ARG A 28 -7.39 -5.15 10.08
C ARG A 28 -6.35 -6.18 9.61
N TYR A 29 -5.13 -5.73 9.34
CA TYR A 29 -4.03 -6.53 8.77
C TYR A 29 -2.88 -6.76 9.74
N SER A 30 -2.91 -6.14 10.93
CA SER A 30 -1.91 -6.34 11.97
C SER A 30 -2.46 -7.20 13.11
N TRP A 31 -1.59 -8.00 13.72
CA TRP A 31 -1.97 -8.84 14.85
C TRP A 31 -2.43 -8.04 16.06
N PHE A 32 -1.76 -6.91 16.33
CA PHE A 32 -2.11 -6.01 17.42
C PHE A 32 -3.40 -5.21 17.16
N ARG A 33 -3.98 -5.34 15.96
CA ARG A 33 -5.17 -4.59 15.52
C ARG A 33 -5.00 -3.07 15.61
N THR A 34 -3.78 -2.62 15.36
CA THR A 34 -3.36 -1.22 15.32
C THR A 34 -2.78 -0.89 13.95
N GLY A 35 -2.77 0.40 13.59
CA GLY A 35 -2.23 0.85 12.31
C GLY A 35 -3.17 1.78 11.57
N GLY A 36 -2.64 2.95 11.24
CA GLY A 36 -3.29 3.97 10.43
C GLY A 36 -3.49 3.56 8.97
N PRO A 37 -3.91 4.49 8.11
CA PRO A 37 -4.11 4.23 6.70
C PRO A 37 -2.79 3.99 5.97
N ALA A 38 -2.74 3.01 5.08
CA ALA A 38 -1.81 3.00 3.96
C ALA A 38 -2.31 3.99 2.91
N GLU A 39 -1.43 4.80 2.32
CA GLU A 39 -1.80 5.71 1.22
C GLU A 39 -2.39 4.92 0.04
N VAL A 40 -1.76 3.80 -0.34
CA VAL A 40 -2.29 2.78 -1.24
C VAL A 40 -2.09 1.39 -0.60
N PHE A 41 -2.93 0.43 -0.93
CA PHE A 41 -2.83 -0.95 -0.47
C PHE A 41 -3.15 -1.89 -1.63
N TYR A 42 -2.24 -2.83 -1.88
CA TYR A 42 -2.35 -3.80 -2.97
C TYR A 42 -2.39 -5.23 -2.44
N GLU A 43 -3.47 -5.95 -2.77
CA GLU A 43 -3.57 -7.40 -2.60
C GLU A 43 -3.52 -8.06 -3.99
N PRO A 44 -2.39 -8.68 -4.37
CA PRO A 44 -2.26 -9.36 -5.66
C PRO A 44 -3.27 -10.49 -5.81
N ALA A 45 -3.79 -10.69 -7.02
CA ALA A 45 -4.63 -11.85 -7.31
C ALA A 45 -3.83 -13.17 -7.29
N ASP A 46 -2.56 -13.12 -7.71
CA ASP A 46 -1.59 -14.22 -7.67
C ASP A 46 -0.16 -13.71 -7.91
N GLU A 47 0.81 -14.63 -8.01
CA GLU A 47 2.22 -14.35 -8.26
C GLU A 47 2.46 -13.59 -9.58
N ALA A 48 1.74 -13.94 -10.66
CA ALA A 48 1.92 -13.28 -11.95
C ALA A 48 1.46 -11.82 -11.91
N ASP A 49 0.38 -11.54 -11.17
CA ASP A 49 -0.10 -10.18 -10.91
C ASP A 49 0.92 -9.38 -10.09
N LEU A 50 1.48 -9.97 -9.03
CA LEU A 50 2.54 -9.34 -8.23
C LEU A 50 3.78 -9.03 -9.08
N CYS A 51 4.24 -9.98 -9.88
CA CYS A 51 5.41 -9.78 -10.75
C CYS A 51 5.17 -8.69 -11.80
N ALA A 52 3.99 -8.65 -12.42
CA ALA A 52 3.64 -7.62 -13.39
C ALA A 52 3.59 -6.24 -12.73
N PHE A 53 2.96 -6.16 -11.56
CA PHE A 53 2.87 -4.96 -10.74
C PHE A 53 4.26 -4.41 -10.38
N LEU A 54 5.14 -5.23 -9.80
CA LEU A 54 6.48 -4.80 -9.37
C LEU A 54 7.38 -4.36 -10.53
N LYS A 55 7.19 -4.93 -11.73
CA LYS A 55 7.92 -4.50 -12.94
C LYS A 55 7.48 -3.12 -13.45
N ALA A 56 6.22 -2.75 -13.22
CA ALA A 56 5.64 -1.50 -13.69
C ALA A 56 5.58 -0.40 -12.61
N LEU A 57 5.98 -0.72 -11.37
CA LEU A 57 6.02 0.21 -10.26
C LEU A 57 7.06 1.33 -10.52
N PRO A 58 6.68 2.62 -10.41
CA PRO A 58 7.66 3.70 -10.49
C PRO A 58 8.74 3.56 -9.42
N PRO A 59 10.04 3.77 -9.76
CA PRO A 59 11.15 3.48 -8.85
C PRO A 59 11.26 4.44 -7.66
N ASP A 60 10.61 5.61 -7.73
CA ASP A 60 10.61 6.64 -6.68
C ASP A 60 9.59 6.37 -5.57
N VAL A 61 8.79 5.32 -5.73
CA VAL A 61 7.66 5.03 -4.87
C VAL A 61 8.04 4.00 -3.80
N PRO A 62 7.91 4.33 -2.50
CA PRO A 62 8.31 3.42 -1.43
C PRO A 62 7.35 2.22 -1.33
N LEU A 63 7.92 1.04 -1.06
CA LEU A 63 7.20 -0.23 -0.98
C LEU A 63 7.38 -0.87 0.40
N THR A 64 6.28 -1.23 1.06
CA THR A 64 6.30 -2.07 2.26
C THR A 64 5.62 -3.40 1.99
N VAL A 65 6.34 -4.52 2.20
CA VAL A 65 5.73 -5.86 2.10
C VAL A 65 5.16 -6.27 3.45
N LEU A 66 3.84 -6.49 3.50
CA LEU A 66 3.16 -6.97 4.69
C LEU A 66 2.74 -8.44 4.53
N GLY A 67 3.19 -9.29 5.45
CA GLY A 67 2.68 -10.66 5.61
C GLY A 67 1.41 -10.68 6.46
N LEU A 68 1.29 -11.63 7.39
CA LEU A 68 0.15 -11.69 8.33
C LEU A 68 0.18 -10.62 9.45
N GLY A 69 1.16 -9.71 9.43
CA GLY A 69 1.28 -8.65 10.43
C GLY A 69 1.52 -9.14 11.87
N SER A 70 2.04 -10.34 12.08
CA SER A 70 2.21 -10.97 13.41
C SER A 70 3.37 -10.42 14.24
N ASN A 71 4.30 -9.71 13.61
CA ASN A 71 5.51 -9.19 14.26
C ASN A 71 5.83 -7.75 13.84
N ILE A 72 4.81 -6.95 13.58
CA ILE A 72 4.96 -5.53 13.24
C ILE A 72 3.98 -4.69 14.05
N LEU A 73 4.41 -3.50 14.44
CA LEU A 73 3.56 -2.49 15.06
C LEU A 73 3.51 -1.26 14.14
N ILE A 74 2.35 -1.05 13.53
CA ILE A 74 2.12 0.05 12.61
C ILE A 74 1.56 1.22 13.42
N ARG A 75 2.14 2.41 13.23
CA ARG A 75 1.68 3.63 13.92
C ARG A 75 0.29 4.04 13.43
N ASP A 76 -0.46 4.75 14.27
CA ASP A 76 -1.78 5.30 13.91
C ASP A 76 -1.69 6.35 12.79
N GLY A 77 -0.51 6.94 12.59
CA GLY A 77 -0.23 7.83 11.45
C GLY A 77 -0.16 7.10 10.10
N GLY A 78 -0.16 5.76 10.08
CA GLY A 78 -0.16 4.99 8.84
C GLY A 78 1.22 4.79 8.21
N ILE A 79 1.21 4.49 6.91
CA ILE A 79 2.38 4.26 6.07
C ILE A 79 2.20 5.06 4.77
N ASP A 80 3.21 5.84 4.41
CA ASP A 80 3.27 6.58 3.14
C ASP A 80 3.62 5.60 2.00
N GLY A 81 3.06 5.81 0.80
CA GLY A 81 3.21 4.88 -0.31
C GLY A 81 2.25 3.69 -0.24
N TRP A 82 2.78 2.46 -0.26
CA TRP A 82 2.00 1.21 -0.41
C TRP A 82 2.27 0.23 0.72
#